data_AF-V5FST0-F1
#
_entry.id   AF-V5FST0-F1
#
_cell.length_a   1.000
_cell.length_b   1.000
_cell.length_c   1.000
_cell.angle_alpha   90.00
_cell.angle_beta   90.00
_cell.angle_gamma   90.00
#
_symmetry.space_group_name_H-M   'P 1'
#
loop_
_entity.id
_entity.type
_entity.pdbx_description
1 polymer ?
#
loop_
_entity_poly.entity_id
_entity_poly.type
_entity_poly.pdbx_seq_one_letter_code
_entity_poly.pdbx_strand_id
1 'polypeptide(L)'
;QALLSDPENSIDPKTFCSELSTKMKDIEEVEEDNLDNINNVYHEKLKIIEQLLQKEPDTEDLDEEVITKLGNGIRAHESVPTAIYCFLRAQNEIPVVETENSFRRTIQYAITLGGDTDTIACMAGALAGAYL
;
A
#
# COMPACT_ATOMS: atom_id res chain seq x y z
N GLN A 1 -7.20 15.68 11.06
CA GLN A 1 -7.26 16.01 9.62
C GLN A 1 -7.80 14.75 8.93
N ALA A 2 -9.13 14.62 8.99
CA ALA A 2 -9.96 13.50 8.52
C ALA A 2 -11.39 14.06 8.28
N LEU A 3 -11.80 14.99 9.15
CA LEU A 3 -12.96 15.89 9.04
C LEU A 3 -13.08 16.74 7.75
N LEU A 4 -12.08 16.75 6.87
CA LEU A 4 -12.06 17.54 5.63
C LEU A 4 -12.11 16.70 4.36
N SER A 5 -12.07 15.36 4.49
CA SER A 5 -12.17 14.46 3.36
C SER A 5 -13.65 14.27 3.02
N ASP A 6 -14.05 14.67 1.82
CA ASP A 6 -15.39 14.42 1.31
C ASP A 6 -15.48 12.93 0.90
N PRO A 7 -16.34 12.13 1.54
CA PRO A 7 -16.46 10.69 1.26
C PRO A 7 -16.97 10.38 -0.16
N GLU A 8 -17.49 11.36 -0.90
CA GLU A 8 -17.88 11.16 -2.31
C GLU A 8 -16.70 11.24 -3.28
N ASN A 9 -15.54 11.77 -2.87
CA ASN A 9 -14.35 11.84 -3.73
C ASN A 9 -13.56 10.55 -3.66
N SER A 10 -13.66 9.72 -4.72
CA SER A 10 -12.83 8.53 -4.87
C SER A 10 -11.34 8.88 -4.86
N ILE A 11 -10.57 8.20 -4.02
CA ILE A 11 -9.11 8.29 -4.03
C ILE A 11 -8.56 7.83 -5.38
N ASP A 12 -7.80 8.70 -6.06
CA ASP A 12 -7.04 8.32 -7.24
C ASP A 12 -5.71 7.69 -6.80
N PRO A 13 -5.50 6.37 -6.98
CA PRO A 13 -4.31 5.70 -6.46
C PRO A 13 -3.01 6.25 -7.06
N LYS A 14 -3.07 6.69 -8.32
CA LYS A 14 -1.92 7.27 -9.02
C LYS A 14 -1.49 8.59 -8.38
N THR A 15 -2.43 9.52 -8.20
CA THR A 15 -2.17 10.81 -7.55
C THR A 15 -1.67 10.60 -6.13
N PHE A 16 -2.31 9.71 -5.36
CA PHE A 16 -1.88 9.39 -3.99
C PHE A 16 -0.43 8.89 -3.94
N CYS A 17 -0.07 7.91 -4.77
CA CYS A 17 1.28 7.36 -4.83
C CYS A 17 2.30 8.42 -5.29
N SER A 18 1.96 9.26 -6.26
CA SER A 18 2.85 10.31 -6.77
C SER A 18 3.14 11.38 -5.73
N GLU A 19 2.11 11.85 -5.01
CA GLU A 19 2.27 12.83 -3.92
C GLU A 19 3.09 12.27 -2.76
N LEU A 20 2.79 11.04 -2.34
CA LEU A 20 3.52 10.38 -1.25
C LEU A 20 4.98 10.08 -1.65
N SER A 21 5.20 9.65 -2.90
CA SER A 21 6.53 9.37 -3.43
C SER A 21 7.41 10.62 -3.50
N THR A 22 6.81 11.77 -3.87
CA THR A 22 7.51 13.07 -3.87
C THR A 22 7.93 13.46 -2.45
N LYS A 23 7.00 13.38 -1.49
CA LYS A 23 7.29 13.70 -0.08
C LYS A 23 8.33 12.77 0.54
N MET A 24 8.27 11.47 0.26
CA MET A 24 9.25 10.51 0.79
C MET A 24 10.63 10.74 0.20
N LYS A 25 10.72 11.09 -1.09
CA LYS A 25 12.00 11.44 -1.72
C LYS A 25 12.68 12.61 -1.00
N ASP A 26 11.94 13.68 -0.72
CA ASP A 26 12.49 14.84 -0.02
C ASP A 26 12.99 14.50 1.39
N ILE A 27 12.34 13.53 2.07
CA ILE A 27 12.75 13.07 3.40
C ILE A 27 13.99 12.18 3.31
N GLU A 28 14.00 11.23 2.38
CA GLU A 28 15.09 10.26 2.18
C GLU A 28 16.38 10.95 1.66
N GLU A 29 16.27 12.03 0.87
CA GLU A 29 17.43 12.83 0.42
C GLU A 29 18.10 13.63 1.55
N VAL A 30 17.39 13.93 2.64
CA VAL A 30 17.94 14.67 3.80
C VAL A 30 18.73 13.73 4.75
N GLU A 31 18.57 12.41 4.61
CA GLU A 31 19.18 11.39 5.48
C GLU A 31 20.49 10.78 4.92
N GLU A 32 21.11 11.39 3.90
CA GLU A 32 22.35 10.89 3.23
C GLU A 32 23.56 10.68 4.17
N ASP A 33 23.54 11.17 5.41
CA ASP A 33 24.58 10.92 6.44
C ASP A 33 24.41 9.57 7.19
N ASN A 34 23.36 8.79 6.90
CA ASN A 34 23.14 7.48 7.53
C ASN A 34 23.93 6.36 6.80
N LEU A 35 24.77 5.66 7.56
CA LEU A 35 25.66 4.57 7.12
C LEU A 35 24.95 3.33 6.54
N ASP A 36 23.63 3.26 6.66
CA ASP A 36 22.82 2.16 6.12
C ASP A 36 22.33 2.54 4.72
N ASN A 37 22.84 1.80 3.73
CA ASN A 37 22.70 1.99 2.28
C ASN A 37 21.25 1.77 1.75
N ILE A 38 20.24 2.26 2.48
CA ILE A 38 18.79 2.15 2.24
C ILE A 38 18.30 3.47 1.60
N ASN A 39 19.10 4.05 0.70
CA ASN A 39 18.71 5.31 0.06
C ASN A 39 17.49 5.07 -0.84
N ASN A 40 16.44 5.85 -0.62
CA ASN A 40 15.23 5.92 -1.45
C ASN A 40 14.36 4.65 -1.50
N VAL A 41 14.44 3.76 -0.50
CA VAL A 41 13.70 2.48 -0.54
C VAL A 41 12.19 2.68 -0.55
N TYR A 42 11.66 3.64 0.22
CA TYR A 42 10.23 3.91 0.20
C TYR A 42 9.81 4.63 -1.08
N HIS A 43 10.62 5.59 -1.56
CA HIS A 43 10.39 6.24 -2.85
C HIS A 43 10.27 5.22 -3.99
N GLU A 44 11.19 4.26 -4.07
CA GLU A 44 11.17 3.22 -5.11
C GLU A 44 9.99 2.24 -4.93
N LYS A 45 9.68 1.83 -3.70
CA LYS A 45 8.51 0.96 -3.47
C LYS A 45 7.18 1.63 -3.80
N LEU A 46 7.06 2.95 -3.62
CA LEU A 46 5.86 3.69 -4.03
C LEU A 46 5.68 3.72 -5.56
N LYS A 47 6.78 3.78 -6.33
CA LYS A 47 6.70 3.61 -7.80
C LYS A 47 6.27 2.21 -8.18
N ILE A 48 6.75 1.19 -7.47
CA ILE A 48 6.32 -0.20 -7.69
C ILE A 48 4.83 -0.35 -7.39
N ILE A 49 4.32 0.25 -6.32
CA ILE A 49 2.89 0.26 -6.01
C ILE A 49 2.09 0.83 -7.18
N GLU A 50 2.50 1.98 -7.74
CA GLU A 50 1.84 2.59 -8.90
C GLU A 50 1.81 1.63 -10.12
N GLN A 51 2.91 0.92 -10.38
CA GLN A 51 2.99 -0.06 -11.46
C GLN A 51 2.07 -1.27 -11.23
N LEU A 52 2.02 -1.78 -10.00
CA LEU A 52 1.20 -2.94 -9.65
C LEU A 52 -0.31 -2.61 -9.70
N LEU A 53 -0.70 -1.39 -9.35
CA LEU A 53 -2.09 -0.94 -9.40
C LEU A 53 -2.63 -0.78 -10.82
N GLN A 54 -1.75 -0.67 -11.82
CA GLN A 54 -2.14 -0.62 -13.24
C GLN A 54 -2.36 -2.01 -13.84
N LYS A 55 -2.07 -3.09 -13.10
CA LYS A 55 -2.25 -4.46 -13.58
C LYS A 55 -3.66 -4.97 -13.29
N GLU A 56 -4.15 -5.79 -14.22
CA GLU A 56 -5.45 -6.44 -14.08
C GLU A 56 -5.50 -7.34 -12.84
N PRO A 57 -6.67 -7.44 -12.15
CA PRO A 57 -6.72 -8.03 -10.83
C PRO A 57 -6.54 -9.54 -10.71
N ASP A 58 -6.60 -10.25 -11.83
CA ASP A 58 -7.21 -11.59 -11.86
C ASP A 58 -6.20 -12.72 -12.07
N THR A 59 -4.99 -12.57 -11.54
CA THR A 59 -3.93 -13.58 -11.67
C THR A 59 -3.23 -13.82 -10.34
N GLU A 60 -3.12 -15.09 -9.90
CA GLU A 60 -2.28 -15.50 -8.74
C GLU A 60 -0.84 -14.94 -8.87
N ASP A 61 -0.36 -14.79 -10.11
CA ASP A 61 0.92 -14.16 -10.45
C ASP A 61 1.08 -12.74 -9.86
N LEU A 62 0.00 -11.98 -9.69
CA LEU A 62 0.05 -10.61 -9.17
C LEU A 62 0.36 -10.60 -7.67
N ASP A 63 -0.25 -11.48 -6.89
CA ASP A 63 -0.03 -11.54 -5.45
C ASP A 63 1.40 -12.00 -5.15
N GLU A 64 1.93 -12.96 -5.91
CA GLU A 64 3.35 -13.35 -5.82
C GLU A 64 4.29 -12.19 -6.18
N GLU A 65 3.95 -11.40 -7.19
CA GLU A 65 4.74 -10.24 -7.58
C GLU A 65 4.69 -9.13 -6.52
N VAL A 66 3.53 -8.90 -5.89
CA VAL A 66 3.35 -7.97 -4.76
C VAL A 66 4.27 -8.40 -3.62
N ILE A 67 4.21 -9.66 -3.21
CA ILE A 67 5.03 -10.21 -2.11
C ILE A 67 6.52 -10.10 -2.46
N THR A 68 6.90 -10.44 -3.69
CA THR A 68 8.31 -10.43 -4.12
C THR A 68 8.88 -9.01 -4.17
N LYS A 69 8.11 -8.03 -4.63
CA LYS A 69 8.60 -6.66 -4.83
C LYS A 69 8.40 -5.75 -3.62
N LEU A 70 7.26 -5.85 -2.95
CA LEU A 70 6.92 -5.01 -1.80
C LEU A 70 7.27 -5.69 -0.47
N GLY A 71 7.29 -7.01 -0.41
CA GLY A 71 7.50 -7.78 0.81
C GLY A 71 6.20 -8.06 1.56
N ASN A 72 6.28 -8.94 2.54
CA ASN A 72 5.24 -9.18 3.54
C ASN A 72 5.88 -9.52 4.90
N GLY A 73 7.09 -9.01 5.14
CA GLY A 73 7.91 -9.32 6.31
C GLY A 73 7.77 -8.30 7.44
N ILE A 74 8.39 -8.61 8.58
CA ILE A 74 8.33 -7.79 9.81
C ILE A 74 9.04 -6.43 9.71
N ARG A 75 9.87 -6.22 8.67
CA ARG A 75 10.62 -4.97 8.51
C ARG A 75 9.69 -3.89 7.95
N ALA A 76 9.87 -2.65 8.38
CA ALA A 76 9.01 -1.54 7.93
C ALA A 76 8.99 -1.39 6.39
N HIS A 77 10.14 -1.52 5.73
CA HIS A 77 10.20 -1.46 4.27
C HIS A 77 9.57 -2.69 3.57
N GLU A 78 9.28 -3.78 4.28
CA GLU A 78 8.62 -4.99 3.77
C GLU A 78 7.13 -5.08 4.15
N SER A 79 6.62 -4.16 4.98
CA SER A 79 5.23 -4.18 5.49
C SER A 79 4.47 -2.90 5.18
N VAL A 80 5.09 -1.71 5.36
CA VAL A 80 4.43 -0.42 5.14
C VAL A 80 3.99 -0.24 3.67
N PRO A 81 4.84 -0.50 2.66
CA PRO A 81 4.42 -0.36 1.26
C PRO A 81 3.30 -1.33 0.90
N THR A 82 3.36 -2.55 1.41
CA THR A 82 2.33 -3.58 1.19
C THR A 82 0.99 -3.17 1.81
N ALA A 83 1.00 -2.58 3.01
CA ALA A 83 -0.22 -2.04 3.62
C ALA A 83 -0.86 -0.91 2.78
N ILE A 84 -0.04 0.00 2.24
CA ILE A 84 -0.50 1.06 1.32
C ILE A 84 -1.09 0.45 0.06
N TYR A 85 -0.41 -0.53 -0.54
CA TYR A 85 -0.92 -1.25 -1.71
C TYR A 85 -2.28 -1.89 -1.44
N CYS A 86 -2.44 -2.62 -0.34
CA CYS A 86 -3.71 -3.27 0.02
C CYS A 86 -4.85 -2.26 0.15
N PHE A 87 -4.60 -1.12 0.80
CA PHE A 87 -5.58 -0.04 0.93
C PHE A 87 -6.02 0.52 -0.43
N LEU A 88 -5.06 0.83 -1.31
CA LEU A 88 -5.35 1.40 -2.63
C LEU A 88 -6.01 0.38 -3.58
N ARG A 89 -5.57 -0.87 -3.53
CA ARG A 89 -6.12 -1.95 -4.37
C ARG A 89 -7.56 -2.27 -4.00
N ALA A 90 -7.88 -2.28 -2.72
CA ALA A 90 -9.21 -2.59 -2.20
C ALA A 90 -10.29 -1.52 -2.49
N GLN A 91 -9.92 -0.38 -3.07
CA GLN A 91 -10.88 0.60 -3.60
C GLN A 91 -11.66 0.04 -4.79
N ASN A 92 -11.05 -0.91 -5.51
CA ASN A 92 -11.70 -1.68 -6.57
C ASN A 92 -11.94 -3.11 -6.11
N GLU A 93 -12.76 -3.84 -6.86
CA GLU A 93 -13.05 -5.26 -6.57
C GLU A 93 -11.78 -6.10 -6.64
N ILE A 94 -11.69 -7.07 -5.73
CA ILE A 94 -10.61 -8.05 -5.68
C ILE A 94 -11.29 -9.43 -5.79
N PRO A 95 -11.09 -10.18 -6.89
CA PRO A 95 -11.83 -11.41 -7.18
C PRO A 95 -11.86 -12.44 -6.03
N VAL A 96 -10.76 -12.57 -5.28
CA VAL A 96 -10.66 -13.51 -4.16
C VAL A 96 -11.36 -13.05 -2.88
N VAL A 97 -11.89 -11.81 -2.83
CA VAL A 97 -12.50 -11.22 -1.63
C VAL A 97 -13.95 -10.78 -1.91
N GLU A 98 -14.90 -11.64 -1.56
CA GLU A 98 -16.33 -11.42 -1.75
C GLU A 98 -16.91 -10.42 -0.72
N THR A 99 -16.85 -9.13 -1.03
CA THR A 99 -17.44 -8.06 -0.20
C THR A 99 -17.58 -6.75 -0.97
N GLU A 100 -18.68 -6.02 -0.75
CA GLU A 100 -18.88 -4.64 -1.24
C GLU A 100 -18.22 -3.58 -0.35
N ASN A 101 -17.90 -3.94 0.89
CA ASN A 101 -17.29 -3.02 1.84
C ASN A 101 -15.76 -2.94 1.64
N SER A 102 -15.27 -1.79 1.18
CA SER A 102 -13.84 -1.55 0.87
C SER A 102 -12.93 -1.66 2.10
N PHE A 103 -13.40 -1.28 3.29
CA PHE A 103 -12.65 -1.47 4.54
C PHE A 103 -12.45 -2.96 4.87
N ARG A 104 -13.53 -3.75 4.79
CA ARG A 104 -13.46 -5.20 4.95
C ARG A 104 -12.56 -5.82 3.86
N ARG A 105 -12.68 -5.35 2.61
CA ARG A 105 -11.87 -5.80 1.48
C ARG A 105 -10.38 -5.57 1.72
N THR A 106 -10.02 -4.38 2.22
CA THR A 106 -8.64 -3.99 2.56
C THR A 106 -8.02 -4.96 3.57
N ILE A 107 -8.72 -5.20 4.68
CA ILE A 107 -8.21 -6.06 5.76
C ILE A 107 -8.12 -7.51 5.29
N GLN A 108 -9.15 -8.02 4.60
CA GLN A 108 -9.16 -9.40 4.12
C GLN A 108 -8.04 -9.64 3.12
N TYR A 109 -7.84 -8.73 2.15
CA TYR A 109 -6.76 -8.86 1.17
C TYR A 109 -5.37 -8.75 1.80
N ALA A 110 -5.17 -7.85 2.77
CA ALA A 110 -3.91 -7.79 3.50
C ALA A 110 -3.56 -9.12 4.20
N ILE A 111 -4.56 -9.84 4.70
CA ILE A 111 -4.38 -11.16 5.34
C ILE A 111 -4.04 -12.23 4.28
N THR A 112 -4.62 -12.18 3.08
CA THR A 112 -4.35 -13.20 2.04
C THR A 112 -2.90 -13.17 1.54
N LEU A 113 -2.20 -12.03 1.63
CA LEU A 113 -0.79 -11.92 1.25
C LEU A 113 0.17 -12.64 2.21
N GLY A 114 -0.30 -13.12 3.37
CA GLY A 114 0.52 -13.87 4.33
C GLY A 114 1.64 -13.05 4.97
N GLY A 115 2.60 -13.75 5.60
CA GLY A 115 3.72 -13.10 6.30
C GLY A 115 3.29 -12.42 7.61
N ASP A 116 3.69 -11.16 7.80
CA ASP A 116 3.40 -10.32 8.98
C ASP A 116 1.97 -9.73 8.91
N THR A 117 0.99 -10.63 8.83
CA THR A 117 -0.41 -10.30 8.51
C THR A 117 -1.07 -9.35 9.52
N ASP A 118 -0.74 -9.45 10.81
CA ASP A 118 -1.30 -8.60 11.86
C ASP A 118 -0.84 -7.15 11.72
N THR A 119 0.47 -6.93 11.53
CA THR A 119 1.04 -5.59 11.32
C THR A 119 0.54 -4.97 10.01
N ILE A 120 0.57 -5.72 8.90
CA ILE A 120 0.16 -5.23 7.58
C ILE A 120 -1.34 -4.91 7.59
N ALA A 121 -2.19 -5.81 8.08
CA ALA A 121 -3.63 -5.59 8.14
C ALA A 121 -4.00 -4.46 9.11
N CYS A 122 -3.26 -4.29 10.21
CA CYS A 122 -3.46 -3.18 11.14
C CYS A 122 -3.18 -1.82 10.46
N MET A 123 -2.06 -1.69 9.76
CA MET A 123 -1.73 -0.44 9.04
C MET A 123 -2.69 -0.18 7.88
N ALA A 124 -3.00 -1.20 7.08
CA ALA A 124 -3.94 -1.07 5.96
C ALA A 124 -5.35 -0.71 6.46
N GLY A 125 -5.80 -1.34 7.55
CA GLY A 125 -7.07 -1.03 8.21
C GLY A 125 -7.10 0.38 8.79
N ALA A 126 -5.99 0.88 9.35
CA ALA A 126 -5.90 2.27 9.83
C ALA A 126 -6.05 3.27 8.67
N LEU A 127 -5.41 3.02 7.52
CA LEU A 127 -5.56 3.83 6.32
C LEU A 127 -7.01 3.80 5.80
N ALA A 128 -7.57 2.61 5.64
CA ALA A 128 -8.95 2.44 5.18
C ALA A 128 -9.96 3.09 6.13
N GLY A 129 -9.76 2.95 7.45
CA GLY A 129 -10.64 3.52 8.46
C GLY A 129 -10.53 5.04 8.59
N ALA A 130 -9.38 5.63 8.26
CA ALA A 130 -9.21 7.08 8.22
C ALA A 130 -9.80 7.73 6.95
N TYR A 131 -9.97 6.94 5.89
CA TYR A 131 -10.54 7.38 4.63
C TYR A 131 -12.09 7.36 4.63
N LEU A 132 -12.70 6.47 5.42
CA LEU A 132 -14.15 6.41 5.67
C LEU A 132 -14.65 7.58 6.54
#